data_AF-A0A2I1HIW6-F1
#
_entry.id   AF-A0A2I1HIW6-F1
#
_cell.length_a   1.000
_cell.length_b   1.000
_cell.length_c   1.000
_cell.angle_alpha   90.00
_cell.angle_beta   90.00
_cell.angle_gamma   90.00
#
_symmetry.space_group_name_H-M   'P 1'
#
loop_
_entity.id
_entity.type
_entity.pdbx_description
1 polymer ?
#
loop_
_entity_poly.entity_id
_entity_poly.type
_entity_poly.pdbx_seq_one_letter_code
_entity_poly.pdbx_strand_id
1 'polypeptide(L)'
;MELVNLQQNSTLQNEEFANKVSTLQIQITNLQSEKQALDSKLTEQLKQNSQLNQEKNNLQNKLVQTETIIQELKSQQDQLNQFQIGYKQIEEENLKLENELVKFEQNHQNLRLNLAIQIKEFAEKENVLQTKIIDLQNEKQSLVDNLTKQLEQNKQTNQQVQIQVSQLKQEKFNLQEKLTQTEDNIQKLKSQQKSLTEQKEQLENKLNQSQVNCEQIEEEKIRLYNIVQGLSQEQKLTINLKNKLKKEIAQLDQKLIIEKQIKMQLTQALQIKDNRINELEKKLVTLDQEPSGENTKEIHKEKEAKQKEMNELQQELLRTSAFYDANRKNQIFNQANNFLKVKSDFLTIQEKAIKQLQNCCDHLESSINKERNPIGSIRDIETSQLIDKYTKEFQSTFIKYNDGLLELYNNYYSLKNVVQENKELKVSLMIENILKFDSFNLDKYKIFKFATNSQEETRIQLNSNMMAEDINSLRKNLNELKLELKQEERELKNLEAEQVQLYW
;
A
#
# COMPACT_ATOMS: atom_id res chain seq x y z
N MET A 1 -61.62 -258.18 97.41
CA MET A 1 -61.25 -257.71 98.76
C MET A 1 -60.52 -256.39 98.53
N GLU A 2 -61.10 -255.26 98.99
CA GLU A 2 -60.53 -253.89 99.03
C GLU A 2 -60.17 -253.20 97.69
N LEU A 3 -60.94 -252.32 97.03
CA LEU A 3 -62.18 -251.53 97.20
C LEU A 3 -62.19 -250.29 98.12
N VAL A 4 -61.14 -249.94 98.89
CA VAL A 4 -61.25 -248.77 99.82
C VAL A 4 -60.04 -247.82 99.83
N ASN A 5 -58.89 -248.19 99.26
CA ASN A 5 -57.74 -247.28 99.25
C ASN A 5 -57.66 -246.40 98.00
N LEU A 6 -58.10 -245.16 98.19
CA LEU A 6 -57.53 -243.94 97.60
C LEU A 6 -58.05 -243.50 96.22
N GLN A 7 -59.37 -243.61 96.12
CA GLN A 7 -60.31 -242.59 95.63
C GLN A 7 -60.13 -241.19 96.29
N GLN A 8 -59.05 -240.97 97.05
CA GLN A 8 -58.71 -239.76 97.81
C GLN A 8 -57.59 -238.96 97.14
N ASN A 9 -56.81 -239.56 96.22
CA ASN A 9 -55.71 -238.86 95.55
C ASN A 9 -56.14 -238.07 94.30
N SER A 10 -57.28 -238.42 93.67
CA SER A 10 -57.82 -237.66 92.53
C SER A 10 -58.49 -236.35 92.95
N THR A 11 -58.88 -236.22 94.22
CA THR A 11 -59.59 -235.03 94.73
C THR A 11 -58.62 -233.91 95.10
N LEU A 12 -57.40 -234.25 95.56
CA LEU A 12 -56.37 -233.27 95.92
C LEU A 12 -55.70 -232.60 94.70
N GLN A 13 -55.58 -233.29 93.55
CA GLN A 13 -54.98 -232.69 92.35
C GLN A 13 -55.90 -231.67 91.65
N ASN A 14 -57.22 -231.81 91.76
CA ASN A 14 -58.14 -230.88 91.08
C ASN A 14 -58.29 -229.54 91.83
N GLU A 15 -58.11 -229.54 93.14
CA GLU A 15 -58.17 -228.31 93.95
C GLU A 15 -56.94 -227.42 93.72
N GLU A 16 -55.76 -228.02 93.50
CA GLU A 16 -54.52 -227.29 93.23
C GLU A 16 -54.53 -226.62 91.85
N PHE A 17 -55.14 -227.26 90.84
CA PHE A 17 -55.25 -226.70 89.50
C PHE A 17 -56.24 -225.54 89.44
N ALA A 18 -57.37 -225.64 90.16
CA ALA A 18 -58.35 -224.57 90.26
C ALA A 18 -57.77 -223.29 90.89
N ASN A 19 -56.92 -223.44 91.93
CA ASN A 19 -56.24 -222.31 92.56
C ASN A 19 -55.21 -221.63 91.63
N LYS A 20 -54.47 -222.39 90.81
CA LYS A 20 -53.56 -221.81 89.81
C LYS A 20 -54.29 -221.04 88.71
N VAL A 21 -55.42 -221.55 88.23
CA VAL A 21 -56.23 -220.88 87.21
C VAL A 21 -56.81 -219.57 87.76
N SER A 22 -57.33 -219.58 88.98
CA SER A 22 -57.82 -218.37 89.65
C SER A 22 -56.72 -217.31 89.81
N THR A 23 -55.50 -217.73 90.17
CA THR A 23 -54.34 -216.84 90.32
C THR A 23 -53.93 -216.17 89.01
N LEU A 24 -53.91 -216.93 87.89
CA LEU A 24 -53.59 -216.39 86.56
C LEU A 24 -54.67 -215.43 86.05
N GLN A 25 -55.95 -215.71 86.33
CA GLN A 25 -57.05 -214.83 85.96
C GLN A 25 -56.94 -213.47 86.67
N ILE A 26 -56.54 -213.45 87.94
CA ILE A 26 -56.28 -212.22 88.70
C ILE A 26 -55.11 -211.43 88.08
N GLN A 27 -54.02 -212.09 87.67
CA GLN A 27 -52.89 -211.43 87.02
C GLN A 27 -53.25 -210.82 85.65
N ILE A 28 -54.05 -211.51 84.84
CA ILE A 28 -54.53 -210.99 83.55
C ILE A 28 -55.38 -209.73 83.77
N THR A 29 -56.25 -209.77 84.78
CA THR A 29 -57.10 -208.62 85.13
C THR A 29 -56.26 -207.43 85.57
N ASN A 30 -55.22 -207.65 86.38
CA ASN A 30 -54.30 -206.58 86.81
C ASN A 30 -53.51 -205.95 85.64
N LEU A 31 -52.98 -206.77 84.73
CA LEU A 31 -52.24 -206.27 83.56
C LEU A 31 -53.14 -205.48 82.60
N GLN A 32 -54.41 -205.86 82.46
CA GLN A 32 -55.38 -205.09 81.68
C GLN A 32 -55.67 -203.73 82.31
N SER A 33 -55.79 -203.64 83.64
CA SER A 33 -55.93 -202.35 84.33
C SER A 33 -54.68 -201.48 84.22
N GLU A 34 -53.47 -202.05 84.28
CA GLU A 34 -52.22 -201.29 84.08
C GLU A 34 -52.11 -200.75 82.65
N LYS A 35 -52.49 -201.55 81.65
CA LYS A 35 -52.53 -201.09 80.25
C LYS A 35 -53.50 -199.92 80.07
N GLN A 36 -54.71 -200.02 80.61
CA GLN A 36 -55.69 -198.93 80.56
C GLN A 36 -55.21 -197.66 81.27
N ALA A 37 -54.51 -197.80 82.41
CA ALA A 37 -53.91 -196.67 83.11
C ALA A 37 -52.78 -196.01 82.30
N LEU A 38 -51.98 -196.81 81.58
CA LEU A 38 -50.91 -196.32 80.73
C LEU A 38 -51.44 -195.59 79.48
N ASP A 39 -52.45 -196.15 78.81
CA ASP A 39 -53.12 -195.52 77.67
C ASP A 39 -53.77 -194.19 78.07
N SER A 40 -54.36 -194.14 79.27
CA SER A 40 -54.91 -192.90 79.84
C SER A 40 -53.82 -191.84 80.06
N LYS A 41 -52.67 -192.21 80.65
CA LYS A 41 -51.52 -191.30 80.84
C LYS A 41 -50.94 -190.80 79.52
N LEU A 42 -50.79 -191.68 78.52
CA LEU A 42 -50.24 -191.31 77.21
C LEU A 42 -51.16 -190.32 76.50
N THR A 43 -52.48 -190.54 76.58
CA THR A 43 -53.48 -189.63 76.01
C THR A 43 -53.41 -188.25 76.66
N GLU A 44 -53.23 -188.18 77.97
CA GLU A 44 -53.11 -186.91 78.71
C GLU A 44 -51.80 -186.17 78.38
N GLN A 45 -50.69 -186.91 78.22
CA GLN A 45 -49.39 -186.34 77.85
C GLN A 45 -49.39 -185.76 76.43
N LEU A 46 -50.05 -186.43 75.48
CA LEU A 46 -50.25 -185.91 74.11
C LEU A 46 -51.09 -184.62 74.12
N LYS A 47 -52.12 -184.55 74.97
CA LYS A 47 -52.95 -183.36 75.15
C LYS A 47 -52.14 -182.17 75.69
N GLN A 48 -51.29 -182.41 76.70
CA GLN A 48 -50.36 -181.40 77.22
C GLN A 48 -49.37 -180.92 76.16
N ASN A 49 -48.77 -181.82 75.37
CA ASN A 49 -47.83 -181.44 74.30
C ASN A 49 -48.49 -180.58 73.22
N SER A 50 -49.74 -180.89 72.85
CA SER A 50 -50.51 -180.05 71.93
C SER A 50 -50.73 -178.64 72.49
N GLN A 51 -51.02 -178.53 73.79
CA GLN A 51 -51.27 -177.26 74.47
C GLN A 51 -49.99 -176.42 74.57
N LEU A 52 -48.86 -177.04 74.92
CA LEU A 52 -47.53 -176.43 74.93
C LEU A 52 -47.10 -175.92 73.55
N ASN A 53 -47.37 -176.70 72.48
CA ASN A 53 -47.08 -176.25 71.12
C ASN A 53 -47.91 -175.04 70.72
N GLN A 54 -49.19 -175.00 71.11
CA GLN A 54 -50.05 -173.85 70.86
C GLN A 54 -49.55 -172.61 71.62
N GLU A 55 -49.11 -172.77 72.87
CA GLU A 55 -48.56 -171.69 73.70
C GLU A 55 -47.22 -171.17 73.17
N LYS A 56 -46.34 -172.07 72.72
CA LYS A 56 -45.08 -171.72 72.03
C LYS A 56 -45.34 -170.89 70.77
N ASN A 57 -46.30 -171.31 69.94
CA ASN A 57 -46.66 -170.56 68.74
C ASN A 57 -47.23 -169.16 69.07
N ASN A 58 -48.04 -169.06 70.14
CA ASN A 58 -48.55 -167.78 70.62
C ASN A 58 -47.43 -166.85 71.12
N LEU A 59 -46.45 -167.37 71.86
CA LEU A 59 -45.30 -166.60 72.32
C LEU A 59 -44.39 -166.18 71.16
N GLN A 60 -44.17 -167.05 70.17
CA GLN A 60 -43.42 -166.73 68.96
C GLN A 60 -44.08 -165.56 68.19
N ASN A 61 -45.41 -165.59 68.05
CA ASN A 61 -46.15 -164.50 67.41
C ASN A 61 -46.02 -163.18 68.19
N LYS A 62 -46.11 -163.22 69.53
CA LYS A 62 -45.91 -162.04 70.38
C LYS A 62 -44.49 -161.48 70.26
N LEU A 63 -43.47 -162.35 70.16
CA LEU A 63 -42.08 -161.93 70.00
C LEU A 63 -41.88 -161.19 68.68
N VAL A 64 -42.36 -161.75 67.56
CA VAL A 64 -42.29 -161.11 66.23
C VAL A 64 -43.00 -159.75 66.22
N GLN A 65 -44.16 -159.66 66.88
CA GLN A 65 -44.90 -158.40 67.00
C GLN A 65 -44.12 -157.37 67.84
N THR A 66 -43.46 -157.80 68.91
CA THR A 66 -42.63 -156.92 69.76
C THR A 66 -41.38 -156.45 69.04
N GLU A 67 -40.69 -157.32 68.30
CA GLU A 67 -39.56 -156.97 67.45
C GLU A 67 -39.96 -155.94 66.38
N THR A 68 -41.14 -156.09 65.79
CA THR A 68 -41.70 -155.13 64.82
C THR A 68 -41.90 -153.76 65.47
N ILE A 69 -42.52 -153.71 66.66
CA ILE A 69 -42.73 -152.45 67.39
C ILE A 69 -41.39 -151.78 67.76
N ILE A 70 -40.38 -152.55 68.18
CA ILE A 70 -39.05 -152.02 68.52
C ILE A 70 -38.38 -151.40 67.29
N GLN A 71 -38.47 -152.04 66.13
CA GLN A 71 -37.92 -151.45 64.89
C GLN A 71 -38.64 -150.15 64.51
N GLU A 72 -39.96 -150.09 64.65
CA GLU A 72 -40.75 -148.90 64.34
C GLU A 72 -40.41 -147.74 65.29
N LEU A 73 -40.28 -148.00 66.60
CA LEU A 73 -39.84 -147.00 67.58
C LEU A 73 -38.42 -146.50 67.29
N LYS A 74 -37.51 -147.38 66.85
CA LYS A 74 -36.15 -146.98 66.47
C LYS A 74 -36.16 -146.06 65.24
N SER A 75 -36.97 -146.38 64.24
CA SER A 75 -37.15 -145.51 63.07
C SER A 75 -37.75 -144.14 63.44
N GLN A 76 -38.71 -144.11 64.37
CA GLN A 76 -39.30 -142.86 64.88
C GLN A 76 -38.26 -142.04 65.67
N GLN A 77 -37.43 -142.69 66.49
CA GLN A 77 -36.35 -142.02 67.22
C GLN A 77 -35.31 -141.40 66.27
N ASP A 78 -34.93 -142.13 65.22
CA ASP A 78 -34.01 -141.62 64.21
C ASP A 78 -34.60 -140.42 63.46
N GLN A 79 -35.90 -140.46 63.10
CA GLN A 79 -36.60 -139.30 62.53
C GLN A 79 -36.63 -138.11 63.49
N LEU A 80 -36.92 -138.33 64.77
CA LEU A 80 -36.94 -137.25 65.77
C LEU A 80 -35.56 -136.59 65.91
N ASN A 81 -34.49 -137.39 65.94
CA ASN A 81 -33.12 -136.88 66.00
C ASN A 81 -32.78 -136.04 64.75
N GLN A 82 -33.23 -136.44 63.56
CA GLN A 82 -33.06 -135.66 62.32
C GLN A 82 -33.81 -134.32 62.39
N PHE A 83 -35.07 -134.32 62.87
CA PHE A 83 -35.81 -133.08 63.05
C PHE A 83 -35.13 -132.13 64.06
N GLN A 84 -34.58 -132.65 65.15
CA GLN A 84 -33.85 -131.85 66.13
C GLN A 84 -32.58 -131.21 65.54
N ILE A 85 -31.84 -131.94 64.69
CA ILE A 85 -30.67 -131.40 63.99
C ILE A 85 -31.12 -130.28 63.02
N GLY A 86 -32.17 -130.54 62.24
CA GLY A 86 -32.73 -129.54 61.31
C GLY A 86 -33.19 -128.27 62.03
N TYR A 87 -33.85 -128.40 63.19
CA TYR A 87 -34.28 -127.24 63.98
C TYR A 87 -33.09 -126.41 64.48
N LYS A 88 -32.04 -127.05 65.00
CA LYS A 88 -30.81 -126.33 65.43
C LYS A 88 -30.13 -125.60 64.28
N GLN A 89 -30.08 -126.19 63.09
CA GLN A 89 -29.50 -125.53 61.92
C GLN A 89 -30.31 -124.29 61.51
N ILE A 90 -31.64 -124.38 61.52
CA ILE A 90 -32.53 -123.25 61.25
C ILE A 90 -32.34 -122.14 62.30
N GLU A 91 -32.22 -122.50 63.58
CA GLU A 91 -31.99 -121.53 64.66
C GLU A 91 -30.66 -120.80 64.50
N GLU A 92 -29.58 -121.50 64.15
CA GLU A 92 -28.27 -120.89 63.85
C GLU A 92 -28.31 -119.99 62.60
N GLU A 93 -29.03 -120.37 61.55
CA GLU A 93 -29.18 -119.55 60.34
C GLU A 93 -30.00 -118.30 60.62
N ASN A 94 -31.09 -118.41 61.39
CA ASN A 94 -31.89 -117.27 61.82
C ASN A 94 -31.07 -116.27 62.64
N LEU A 95 -30.23 -116.75 63.58
CA LEU A 95 -29.32 -115.89 64.34
C LEU A 95 -28.30 -115.16 63.43
N LYS A 96 -27.80 -115.82 62.38
CA LYS A 96 -26.92 -115.16 61.39
C LYS A 96 -27.66 -114.08 60.60
N LEU A 97 -28.85 -114.39 60.10
CA LEU A 97 -29.68 -113.46 59.34
C LEU A 97 -30.10 -112.25 60.19
N GLU A 98 -30.44 -112.45 61.46
CA GLU A 98 -30.78 -111.37 62.40
C GLU A 98 -29.58 -110.43 62.62
N ASN A 99 -28.37 -111.00 62.78
CA ASN A 99 -27.14 -110.21 62.86
C ASN A 99 -26.83 -109.43 61.56
N GLU A 100 -27.08 -110.02 60.39
CA GLU A 100 -26.93 -109.34 59.10
C GLU A 100 -27.97 -108.22 58.93
N LEU A 101 -29.21 -108.44 59.37
CA LEU A 101 -30.27 -107.43 59.35
C LEU A 101 -29.89 -106.22 60.20
N VAL A 102 -29.39 -106.43 61.42
CA VAL A 102 -28.92 -105.36 62.30
C VAL A 102 -27.77 -104.57 61.66
N LYS A 103 -26.79 -105.25 61.05
CA LYS A 103 -25.70 -104.57 60.33
C LYS A 103 -26.20 -103.76 59.14
N PHE A 104 -27.15 -104.30 58.37
CA PHE A 104 -27.76 -103.60 57.24
C PHE A 104 -28.50 -102.35 57.71
N GLU A 105 -29.25 -102.45 58.80
CA GLU A 105 -29.98 -101.31 59.38
C GLU A 105 -29.02 -100.22 59.88
N GLN A 106 -27.93 -100.59 60.56
CA GLN A 106 -26.87 -99.64 60.95
C GLN A 106 -26.25 -98.94 59.74
N ASN A 107 -25.92 -99.68 58.68
CA ASN A 107 -25.38 -99.10 57.45
C ASN A 107 -26.38 -98.14 56.79
N HIS A 108 -27.67 -98.49 56.77
CA HIS A 108 -28.72 -97.62 56.24
C HIS A 108 -28.86 -96.32 57.06
N GLN A 109 -28.83 -96.40 58.40
CA GLN A 109 -28.88 -95.21 59.25
C GLN A 109 -27.64 -94.32 59.07
N ASN A 110 -26.45 -94.90 58.97
CA ASN A 110 -25.21 -94.16 58.69
C ASN A 110 -25.27 -93.44 57.34
N LEU A 111 -25.78 -94.10 56.29
CA LEU A 111 -25.96 -93.48 54.99
C LEU A 111 -26.96 -92.32 55.05
N ARG A 112 -28.08 -92.51 55.75
CA ARG A 112 -29.10 -91.45 55.94
C ARG A 112 -28.53 -90.25 56.68
N LEU A 113 -27.72 -90.46 57.71
CA LEU A 113 -27.03 -89.40 58.44
C LEU A 113 -26.04 -88.65 57.55
N ASN A 114 -25.20 -89.37 56.80
CA ASN A 114 -24.22 -88.77 55.89
C ASN A 114 -24.90 -87.92 54.80
N LEU A 115 -26.00 -88.41 54.22
CA LEU A 115 -26.79 -87.65 53.25
C LEU A 115 -27.41 -86.40 53.89
N ALA A 116 -27.94 -86.49 55.11
CA ALA A 116 -28.49 -85.34 55.81
C ALA A 116 -27.44 -84.26 56.12
N ILE A 117 -26.21 -84.67 56.48
CA ILE A 117 -25.08 -83.76 56.67
C ILE A 117 -24.73 -83.05 55.36
N GLN A 118 -24.60 -83.79 54.25
CA GLN A 118 -24.31 -83.19 52.95
C GLN A 118 -25.39 -82.21 52.51
N ILE A 119 -26.68 -82.56 52.66
CA ILE A 119 -27.79 -81.66 52.35
C ILE A 119 -27.68 -80.36 53.14
N LYS A 120 -27.36 -80.44 54.44
CA LYS A 120 -27.16 -79.26 55.28
C LYS A 120 -25.98 -78.41 54.80
N GLU A 121 -24.84 -79.01 54.48
CA GLU A 121 -23.67 -78.29 53.95
C GLU A 121 -23.96 -77.61 52.61
N PHE A 122 -24.71 -78.27 51.72
CA PHE A 122 -25.14 -77.67 50.45
C PHE A 122 -26.08 -76.48 50.68
N ALA A 123 -27.06 -76.62 51.59
CA ALA A 123 -27.97 -75.53 51.93
C ALA A 123 -27.22 -74.32 52.54
N GLU A 124 -26.23 -74.55 53.40
CA GLU A 124 -25.39 -73.48 53.95
C GLU A 124 -24.57 -72.78 52.87
N LYS A 125 -23.95 -73.54 51.94
CA LYS A 125 -23.22 -72.97 50.80
C LYS A 125 -24.13 -72.19 49.86
N GLU A 126 -25.33 -72.72 49.59
CA GLU A 126 -26.35 -72.07 48.77
C GLU A 126 -26.76 -70.73 49.40
N ASN A 127 -27.05 -70.70 50.70
CA ASN A 127 -27.39 -69.46 51.42
C ASN A 127 -26.26 -68.43 51.32
N VAL A 128 -24.99 -68.83 51.48
CA VAL A 128 -23.84 -67.90 51.33
C VAL A 128 -23.74 -67.34 49.90
N LEU A 129 -23.97 -68.18 48.89
CA LEU A 129 -23.95 -67.75 47.49
C LEU A 129 -25.13 -66.80 47.19
N GLN A 130 -26.32 -67.10 47.69
CA GLN A 130 -27.49 -66.24 47.54
C GLN A 130 -27.24 -64.85 48.15
N THR A 131 -26.68 -64.77 49.36
CA THR A 131 -26.30 -63.49 49.98
C THR A 131 -25.30 -62.72 49.12
N LYS A 132 -24.24 -63.37 48.62
CA LYS A 132 -23.27 -62.73 47.71
C LYS A 132 -23.91 -62.22 46.42
N ILE A 133 -24.87 -62.96 45.86
CA ILE A 133 -25.61 -62.53 44.66
C ILE A 133 -26.42 -61.25 44.97
N ILE A 134 -27.09 -61.19 46.12
CA ILE A 134 -27.84 -60.00 46.56
C ILE A 134 -26.90 -58.80 46.72
N ASP A 135 -25.75 -58.98 47.39
CA ASP A 135 -24.76 -57.91 47.59
C ASP A 135 -24.25 -57.37 46.25
N LEU A 136 -23.88 -58.25 45.31
CA LEU A 136 -23.44 -57.85 43.97
C LEU A 136 -24.53 -57.16 43.16
N GLN A 137 -25.80 -57.57 43.30
CA GLN A 137 -26.93 -56.90 42.68
C GLN A 137 -27.12 -55.49 43.24
N ASN A 138 -26.98 -55.31 44.55
CA ASN A 138 -27.05 -54.00 45.20
C ASN A 138 -25.90 -53.08 44.77
N GLU A 139 -24.66 -53.59 44.71
CA GLU A 139 -23.50 -52.85 44.20
C GLU A 139 -23.70 -52.42 42.75
N LYS A 140 -24.18 -53.34 41.90
CA LYS A 140 -24.50 -53.03 40.49
C LYS A 140 -25.55 -51.92 40.39
N GLN A 141 -26.61 -51.96 41.21
CA GLN A 141 -27.65 -50.92 41.19
C GLN A 141 -27.09 -49.56 41.63
N SER A 142 -26.28 -49.52 42.70
CA SER A 142 -25.61 -48.30 43.16
C SER A 142 -24.70 -47.69 42.09
N LEU A 143 -23.94 -48.53 41.37
CA LEU A 143 -23.10 -48.08 40.26
C LEU A 143 -23.93 -47.49 39.11
N VAL A 144 -25.03 -48.15 38.73
CA VAL A 144 -25.95 -47.66 37.68
C VAL A 144 -26.55 -46.30 38.08
N ASP A 145 -26.99 -46.14 39.32
CA ASP A 145 -27.56 -44.88 39.82
C ASP A 145 -26.52 -43.75 39.80
N ASN A 146 -25.28 -44.02 40.21
CA ASN A 146 -24.19 -43.05 40.17
C ASN A 146 -23.83 -42.64 38.74
N LEU A 147 -23.69 -43.60 37.82
CA LEU A 147 -23.41 -43.32 36.41
C LEU A 147 -24.55 -42.54 35.76
N THR A 148 -25.80 -42.84 36.11
CA THR A 148 -26.97 -42.11 35.60
C THR A 148 -26.97 -40.65 36.07
N LYS A 149 -26.68 -40.41 37.35
CA LYS A 149 -26.54 -39.04 37.89
C LYS A 149 -25.41 -38.26 37.22
N GLN A 150 -24.25 -38.88 37.03
CA GLN A 150 -23.11 -38.25 36.34
C GLN A 150 -23.46 -37.92 34.88
N LEU A 151 -24.15 -38.83 34.18
CA LEU A 151 -24.56 -38.60 32.80
C LEU A 151 -25.50 -37.39 32.70
N GLU A 152 -26.45 -37.26 33.63
CA GLU A 152 -27.39 -36.14 33.64
C GLU A 152 -26.70 -34.81 33.97
N GLN A 153 -25.77 -34.81 34.94
CA GLN A 153 -24.93 -33.63 35.24
C GLN A 153 -24.08 -33.22 34.03
N ASN A 154 -23.50 -34.19 33.30
CA ASN A 154 -22.72 -33.91 32.10
C ASN A 154 -23.58 -33.32 30.99
N LYS A 155 -24.82 -33.80 30.79
CA LYS A 155 -25.76 -33.22 29.83
C LYS A 155 -26.07 -31.76 30.17
N GLN A 156 -26.40 -31.47 31.44
CA GLN A 156 -26.67 -30.11 31.89
C GLN A 156 -25.47 -29.18 31.71
N THR A 157 -24.27 -29.67 32.08
CA THR A 157 -23.02 -28.92 31.90
C THR A 157 -22.77 -28.62 30.42
N ASN A 158 -22.97 -29.60 29.54
CA ASN A 158 -22.80 -29.42 28.10
C ASN A 158 -23.81 -28.41 27.52
N GLN A 159 -25.06 -28.43 27.98
CA GLN A 159 -26.06 -27.42 27.60
C GLN A 159 -25.63 -26.01 28.03
N GLN A 160 -25.12 -25.83 29.24
CA GLN A 160 -24.60 -24.54 29.71
C GLN A 160 -23.41 -24.06 28.86
N VAL A 161 -22.46 -24.94 28.54
CA VAL A 161 -21.32 -24.63 27.67
C VAL A 161 -21.81 -24.19 26.28
N GLN A 162 -22.81 -24.86 25.70
CA GLN A 162 -23.37 -24.46 24.40
C GLN A 162 -24.02 -23.07 24.43
N ILE A 163 -24.72 -22.73 25.52
CA ILE A 163 -25.29 -21.39 25.71
C ILE A 163 -24.18 -20.34 25.76
N GLN A 164 -23.12 -20.58 26.53
CA GLN A 164 -21.96 -19.66 26.62
C GLN A 164 -21.26 -19.50 25.27
N VAL A 165 -21.03 -20.60 24.54
CA VAL A 165 -20.45 -20.54 23.19
C VAL A 165 -21.30 -19.71 22.23
N SER A 166 -22.63 -19.82 22.32
CA SER A 166 -23.55 -19.05 21.49
C SER A 166 -23.52 -17.56 21.84
N GLN A 167 -23.45 -17.22 23.13
CA GLN A 167 -23.29 -15.84 23.59
C GLN A 167 -21.97 -15.22 23.11
N LEU A 168 -20.85 -15.94 23.26
CA LEU A 168 -19.54 -15.49 22.79
C LEU A 168 -19.49 -15.30 21.27
N LYS A 169 -20.15 -16.18 20.50
CA LYS A 169 -20.28 -16.01 19.05
C LYS A 169 -21.03 -14.72 18.69
N GLN A 170 -22.11 -14.41 19.41
CA GLN A 170 -22.87 -13.17 19.19
C GLN A 170 -22.05 -11.94 19.57
N GLU A 171 -21.34 -11.97 20.69
CA GLU A 171 -20.46 -10.86 21.11
C GLU A 171 -19.34 -10.61 20.10
N LYS A 172 -18.71 -11.68 19.59
CA LYS A 172 -17.72 -11.58 18.51
C LYS A 172 -18.30 -10.89 17.27
N PHE A 173 -19.51 -11.25 16.86
CA PHE A 173 -20.17 -10.63 15.70
C PHE A 173 -20.41 -9.13 15.94
N ASN A 174 -20.95 -8.76 17.10
CA ASN A 174 -21.21 -7.36 17.46
C ASN A 174 -19.91 -6.52 17.52
N LEU A 175 -18.82 -7.10 18.04
CA LEU A 175 -17.51 -6.44 18.07
C LEU A 175 -16.95 -6.25 16.66
N GLN A 176 -17.13 -7.23 15.78
CA GLN A 176 -16.68 -7.15 14.39
C GLN A 176 -17.44 -6.07 13.61
N GLU A 177 -18.75 -5.94 13.82
CA GLU A 177 -19.55 -4.85 13.25
C GLU A 177 -19.04 -3.46 13.71
N LYS A 178 -18.78 -3.29 15.03
CA LYS A 178 -18.18 -2.06 15.57
C LYS A 178 -16.80 -1.76 14.99
N LEU A 179 -15.98 -2.79 14.76
CA LEU A 179 -14.66 -2.65 14.16
C LEU A 179 -14.78 -2.13 12.72
N THR A 180 -15.63 -2.74 11.90
CA THR A 180 -15.87 -2.31 10.51
C THR A 180 -16.37 -0.86 10.46
N GLN A 181 -17.33 -0.50 11.31
CA GLN A 181 -17.81 0.89 11.40
C GLN A 181 -16.71 1.88 11.81
N THR A 182 -15.78 1.45 12.66
CA THR A 182 -14.64 2.27 13.09
C THR A 182 -13.63 2.44 11.95
N GLU A 183 -13.35 1.38 11.19
CA GLU A 183 -12.50 1.45 9.99
C GLU A 183 -13.05 2.42 8.95
N ASP A 184 -14.36 2.38 8.67
CA ASP A 184 -15.02 3.31 7.75
C ASP A 184 -14.88 4.77 8.21
N ASN A 185 -15.06 5.02 9.52
CA ASN A 185 -14.88 6.35 10.10
C ASN A 185 -13.42 6.83 9.98
N ILE A 186 -12.44 5.96 10.22
CA ILE A 186 -11.01 6.28 10.05
C ILE A 186 -10.69 6.63 8.60
N GLN A 187 -11.22 5.89 7.63
CA GLN A 187 -11.00 6.19 6.21
C GLN A 187 -11.62 7.54 5.83
N LYS A 188 -12.83 7.84 6.31
CA LYS A 188 -13.48 9.14 6.11
C LYS A 188 -12.64 10.29 6.68
N LEU A 189 -12.12 10.14 7.90
CA LEU A 189 -11.23 11.12 8.52
C LEU A 189 -9.93 11.30 7.74
N LYS A 190 -9.32 10.22 7.22
CA LYS A 190 -8.15 10.32 6.34
C LYS A 190 -8.43 11.13 5.08
N SER A 191 -9.57 10.90 4.41
CA SER A 191 -9.95 11.70 3.25
C SER A 191 -10.17 13.18 3.59
N GLN A 192 -10.78 13.48 4.74
CA GLN A 192 -10.94 14.86 5.21
C GLN A 192 -9.58 15.52 5.52
N GLN A 193 -8.68 14.80 6.20
CA GLN A 193 -7.33 15.27 6.47
C GLN A 193 -6.57 15.59 5.19
N LYS A 194 -6.65 14.73 4.18
CA LYS A 194 -6.00 14.97 2.87
C LYS A 194 -6.51 16.25 2.22
N SER A 195 -7.82 16.46 2.20
CA SER A 195 -8.43 17.68 1.64
C SER A 195 -8.00 18.94 2.41
N LEU A 196 -7.94 18.88 3.74
CA LEU A 196 -7.44 20.00 4.56
C LEU A 196 -5.97 20.32 4.29
N THR A 197 -5.12 19.29 4.10
CA THR A 197 -3.72 19.48 3.74
C THR A 197 -3.57 20.18 2.39
N GLU A 198 -4.32 19.77 1.37
CA GLU A 198 -4.33 20.41 0.05
C GLU A 198 -4.81 21.87 0.13
N GLN A 199 -5.84 22.16 0.93
CA GLN A 199 -6.29 23.54 1.16
C GLN A 199 -5.25 24.39 1.86
N LYS A 200 -4.55 23.84 2.86
CA LYS A 200 -3.46 24.53 3.57
C LYS A 200 -2.34 24.91 2.60
N GLU A 201 -1.90 23.98 1.76
CA GLU A 201 -0.84 24.22 0.76
C GLU A 201 -1.24 25.32 -0.23
N GLN A 202 -2.49 25.31 -0.71
CA GLN A 202 -3.00 26.38 -1.58
C GLN A 202 -3.01 27.75 -0.89
N LEU A 203 -3.39 27.82 0.39
CA LEU A 203 -3.37 29.07 1.15
C LEU A 203 -1.94 29.57 1.39
N GLU A 204 -1.01 28.67 1.68
CA GLU A 204 0.41 28.98 1.89
C GLU A 204 1.03 29.55 0.60
N ASN A 205 0.73 28.97 -0.56
CA ASN A 205 1.15 29.50 -1.86
C ASN A 205 0.58 30.91 -2.14
N LYS A 206 -0.71 31.13 -1.85
CA LYS A 206 -1.34 32.45 -2.00
C LYS A 206 -0.73 33.49 -1.06
N LEU A 207 -0.42 33.10 0.17
CA LEU A 207 0.23 33.97 1.15
C LEU A 207 1.63 34.38 0.69
N ASN A 208 2.44 33.41 0.26
CA ASN A 208 3.78 33.66 -0.27
C ASN A 208 3.73 34.62 -1.47
N GLN A 209 2.79 34.41 -2.40
CA GLN A 209 2.61 35.32 -3.53
C GLN A 209 2.21 36.73 -3.09
N SER A 210 1.31 36.84 -2.10
CA SER A 210 0.92 38.15 -1.56
C SER A 210 2.08 38.87 -0.87
N GLN A 211 2.96 38.15 -0.18
CA GLN A 211 4.17 38.72 0.42
C GLN A 211 5.11 39.29 -0.64
N VAL A 212 5.40 38.51 -1.69
CA VAL A 212 6.22 38.97 -2.83
C VAL A 212 5.61 40.22 -3.48
N ASN A 213 4.28 40.22 -3.68
CA ASN A 213 3.59 41.38 -4.24
C ASN A 213 3.70 42.62 -3.33
N CYS A 214 3.59 42.45 -2.01
CA CYS A 214 3.76 43.56 -1.06
C CYS A 214 5.19 44.11 -1.09
N GLU A 215 6.20 43.26 -1.11
CA GLU A 215 7.61 43.67 -1.22
C GLU A 215 7.84 44.48 -2.52
N GLN A 216 7.31 44.02 -3.64
CA GLN A 216 7.38 44.75 -4.92
C GLN A 216 6.68 46.12 -4.86
N ILE A 217 5.53 46.22 -4.20
CA ILE A 217 4.83 47.49 -4.01
C ILE A 217 5.66 48.44 -3.12
N GLU A 218 6.31 47.92 -2.08
CA GLU A 218 7.19 48.71 -1.20
C GLU A 218 8.41 49.25 -1.98
N GLU A 219 9.04 48.40 -2.80
CA GLU A 219 10.14 48.80 -3.69
C GLU A 219 9.70 49.85 -4.73
N GLU A 220 8.56 49.65 -5.38
CA GLU A 220 8.04 50.60 -6.37
C GLU A 220 7.64 51.93 -5.71
N LYS A 221 7.12 51.89 -4.48
CA LYS A 221 6.83 53.11 -3.70
C LYS A 221 8.11 53.91 -3.41
N ILE A 222 9.20 53.24 -3.04
CA ILE A 222 10.51 53.88 -2.86
C ILE A 222 11.00 54.48 -4.18
N ARG A 223 10.89 53.72 -5.28
CA ARG A 223 11.25 54.19 -6.63
C ARG A 223 10.46 55.42 -7.04
N LEU A 224 9.14 55.40 -6.91
CA LEU A 224 8.25 56.52 -7.21
C LEU A 224 8.55 57.74 -6.34
N TYR A 225 8.81 57.53 -5.04
CA TYR A 225 9.22 58.62 -4.15
C TYR A 225 10.50 59.31 -4.65
N ASN A 226 11.50 58.53 -5.07
CA ASN A 226 12.75 59.05 -5.62
C ASN A 226 12.52 59.81 -6.94
N ILE A 227 11.65 59.30 -7.82
CA ILE A 227 11.25 59.99 -9.06
C ILE A 227 10.57 61.31 -8.75
N VAL A 228 9.61 61.35 -7.83
CA VAL A 228 8.90 62.58 -7.44
C VAL A 228 9.85 63.60 -6.83
N GLN A 229 10.80 63.17 -5.99
CA GLN A 229 11.89 64.01 -5.49
C GLN A 229 12.71 64.60 -6.66
N GLY A 230 13.14 63.76 -7.60
CA GLY A 230 13.87 64.18 -8.80
C GLY A 230 13.09 65.21 -9.64
N LEU A 231 11.82 64.93 -9.94
CA LEU A 231 10.93 65.83 -10.68
C LEU A 231 10.70 67.15 -9.94
N SER A 232 10.58 67.14 -8.61
CA SER A 232 10.45 68.36 -7.81
C SER A 232 11.71 69.23 -7.89
N GLN A 233 12.90 68.61 -7.84
CA GLN A 233 14.16 69.31 -8.04
C GLN A 233 14.30 69.86 -9.46
N GLU A 234 13.94 69.06 -10.46
CA GLU A 234 13.93 69.45 -11.86
C GLU A 234 12.93 70.60 -12.12
N GLN A 235 11.75 70.56 -11.49
CA GLN A 235 10.76 71.62 -11.58
C GLN A 235 11.27 72.92 -10.92
N LYS A 236 12.00 72.82 -9.79
CA LYS A 236 12.65 73.97 -9.15
C LYS A 236 13.73 74.58 -10.04
N LEU A 237 14.55 73.74 -10.68
CA LEU A 237 15.52 74.16 -11.70
C LEU A 237 14.84 74.80 -12.91
N THR A 238 13.74 74.21 -13.38
CA THR A 238 12.94 74.70 -14.51
C THR A 238 12.30 76.06 -14.20
N ILE A 239 11.75 76.24 -13.00
CA ILE A 239 11.23 77.56 -12.56
C ILE A 239 12.36 78.58 -12.50
N ASN A 240 13.52 78.22 -11.95
CA ASN A 240 14.69 79.10 -11.91
C ASN A 240 15.18 79.48 -13.32
N LEU A 241 15.27 78.52 -14.23
CA LEU A 241 15.62 78.74 -15.63
C LEU A 241 14.57 79.58 -16.34
N LYS A 242 13.27 79.30 -16.16
CA LYS A 242 12.16 80.07 -16.72
C LYS A 242 12.19 81.51 -16.22
N ASN A 243 12.50 81.73 -14.94
CA ASN A 243 12.67 83.07 -14.38
C ASN A 243 13.91 83.78 -14.94
N LYS A 244 15.04 83.07 -15.14
CA LYS A 244 16.23 83.60 -15.82
C LYS A 244 15.92 83.98 -17.26
N LEU A 245 15.32 83.07 -18.02
CA LEU A 245 14.88 83.29 -19.41
C LEU A 245 13.87 84.43 -19.48
N LYS A 246 12.91 84.54 -18.55
CA LYS A 246 11.94 85.64 -18.55
C LYS A 246 12.62 87.00 -18.32
N LYS A 247 13.65 87.04 -17.46
CA LYS A 247 14.50 88.23 -17.29
C LYS A 247 15.32 88.52 -18.54
N GLU A 248 15.89 87.50 -19.16
CA GLU A 248 16.70 87.62 -20.38
C GLU A 248 15.87 88.02 -21.60
N ILE A 249 14.66 87.47 -21.77
CA ILE A 249 13.67 87.89 -22.75
C ILE A 249 13.26 89.32 -22.50
N ALA A 250 12.96 89.74 -21.26
CA ALA A 250 12.65 91.14 -20.98
C ALA A 250 13.82 92.07 -21.33
N GLN A 251 15.07 91.64 -21.07
CA GLN A 251 16.27 92.37 -21.49
C GLN A 251 16.43 92.39 -23.02
N LEU A 252 16.16 91.29 -23.71
CA LEU A 252 16.24 91.18 -25.16
C LEU A 252 15.13 91.95 -25.86
N ASP A 253 13.90 91.96 -25.32
CA ASP A 253 12.79 92.79 -25.80
C ASP A 253 13.15 94.26 -25.65
N GLN A 254 13.75 94.65 -24.52
CA GLN A 254 14.25 96.01 -24.32
C GLN A 254 15.38 96.33 -25.31
N LYS A 255 16.33 95.40 -25.54
CA LYS A 255 17.37 95.55 -26.57
C LYS A 255 16.79 95.61 -27.98
N LEU A 256 15.76 94.84 -28.29
CA LEU A 256 15.08 94.81 -29.60
C LEU A 256 14.29 96.09 -29.83
N ILE A 257 13.67 96.66 -28.79
CA ILE A 257 13.05 97.99 -28.84
C ILE A 257 14.13 99.03 -29.14
N ILE A 258 15.27 98.98 -28.43
CA ILE A 258 16.41 99.87 -28.67
C ILE A 258 16.95 99.67 -30.10
N GLU A 259 17.13 98.44 -30.56
CA GLU A 259 17.65 98.13 -31.90
C GLU A 259 16.67 98.53 -33.00
N LYS A 260 15.36 98.32 -32.82
CA LYS A 260 14.32 98.84 -33.72
C LYS A 260 14.32 100.37 -33.74
N GLN A 261 14.55 101.01 -32.60
CA GLN A 261 14.64 102.46 -32.49
C GLN A 261 15.92 102.98 -33.17
N ILE A 262 17.06 102.32 -33.00
CA ILE A 262 18.31 102.60 -33.73
C ILE A 262 18.13 102.36 -35.23
N LYS A 263 17.46 101.28 -35.65
CA LYS A 263 17.14 101.00 -37.06
C LYS A 263 16.25 102.09 -37.64
N MET A 264 15.22 102.53 -36.91
CA MET A 264 14.34 103.63 -37.33
C MET A 264 15.12 104.95 -37.42
N GLN A 265 16.01 105.23 -36.47
CA GLN A 265 16.90 106.40 -36.49
C GLN A 265 17.91 106.34 -37.65
N LEU A 266 18.50 105.17 -37.93
CA LEU A 266 19.41 104.96 -39.05
C LEU A 266 18.68 105.08 -40.39
N THR A 267 17.48 104.49 -40.54
CA THR A 267 16.65 104.66 -41.74
C THR A 267 16.28 106.13 -41.94
N GLN A 268 15.89 106.85 -40.88
CA GLN A 268 15.64 108.28 -40.95
C GLN A 268 16.90 109.06 -41.31
N ALA A 269 18.07 108.73 -40.74
CA ALA A 269 19.34 109.37 -41.05
C ALA A 269 19.77 109.12 -42.51
N LEU A 270 19.63 107.89 -43.01
CA LEU A 270 19.86 107.53 -44.41
C LEU A 270 18.92 108.33 -45.32
N GLN A 271 17.63 108.39 -44.98
CA GLN A 271 16.63 109.12 -45.77
C GLN A 271 16.86 110.65 -45.74
N ILE A 272 17.31 111.22 -44.61
CA ILE A 272 17.73 112.63 -44.52
C ILE A 272 18.96 112.88 -45.39
N LYS A 273 19.95 111.98 -45.35
CA LYS A 273 21.16 112.08 -46.18
C LYS A 273 20.83 111.96 -47.67
N ASP A 274 19.99 111.01 -48.07
CA ASP A 274 19.51 110.87 -49.45
C ASP A 274 18.73 112.11 -49.92
N ASN A 275 17.82 112.65 -49.09
CA ASN A 275 17.10 113.87 -49.40
C ASN A 275 18.05 115.08 -49.54
N ARG A 276 19.09 115.15 -48.72
CA ARG A 276 20.09 116.22 -48.77
C ARG A 276 21.02 116.09 -49.99
N ILE A 277 21.36 114.87 -50.40
CA ILE A 277 22.02 114.60 -51.69
C ILE A 277 21.11 115.09 -52.83
N ASN A 278 19.83 114.72 -52.84
CA ASN A 278 18.86 115.17 -53.86
C ASN A 278 18.71 116.69 -53.90
N GLU A 279 18.73 117.38 -52.74
CA GLU A 279 18.73 118.85 -52.70
C GLU A 279 20.03 119.48 -53.22
N LEU A 280 21.19 118.91 -52.86
CA LEU A 280 22.48 119.37 -53.36
C LEU A 280 22.61 119.14 -54.87
N GLU A 281 22.12 118.02 -55.40
CA GLU A 281 22.00 117.76 -56.84
C GLU A 281 21.18 118.84 -57.53
N LYS A 282 19.99 119.17 -57.01
CA LYS A 282 19.16 120.26 -57.55
C LYS A 282 19.87 121.61 -57.51
N LYS A 283 20.56 121.92 -56.40
CA LYS A 283 21.31 123.17 -56.22
C LYS A 283 22.51 123.26 -57.17
N LEU A 284 23.21 122.15 -57.41
CA LEU A 284 24.28 122.06 -58.41
C LEU A 284 23.74 122.28 -59.82
N VAL A 285 22.59 121.68 -60.16
CA VAL A 285 21.92 121.91 -61.45
C VAL A 285 21.51 123.38 -61.64
N THR A 286 20.98 124.06 -60.61
CA THR A 286 20.65 125.49 -60.70
C THR A 286 21.88 126.38 -60.84
N LEU A 287 22.98 126.08 -60.15
CA LEU A 287 24.25 126.81 -60.27
C LEU A 287 24.87 126.63 -61.66
N ASP A 288 24.59 125.51 -62.35
CA ASP A 288 25.00 125.28 -63.74
C ASP A 288 24.17 126.06 -64.77
N GLN A 289 23.05 126.65 -64.37
CA GLN A 289 22.16 127.43 -65.23
C GLN A 289 22.29 128.95 -65.05
N GLU A 290 23.06 129.43 -64.06
CA GLU A 290 23.23 130.88 -63.83
C GLU A 290 24.11 131.54 -64.92
N PRO A 291 23.66 132.68 -65.52
CA PRO A 291 24.36 133.35 -66.61
C PRO A 291 25.61 134.09 -66.13
N SER A 292 26.73 133.89 -66.83
CA SER A 292 28.05 134.41 -66.49
C SER A 292 28.10 135.95 -66.43
N GLY A 293 28.13 136.52 -65.22
CA GLY A 293 28.36 137.94 -64.96
C GLY A 293 29.14 138.14 -63.65
N GLU A 294 30.32 138.75 -63.77
CA GLU A 294 31.19 139.40 -62.76
C GLU A 294 31.58 138.73 -61.42
N ASN A 295 30.97 137.61 -60.99
CA ASN A 295 31.31 136.96 -59.71
C ASN A 295 31.71 135.46 -59.79
N THR A 296 32.31 135.06 -60.92
CA THR A 296 32.61 133.66 -61.29
C THR A 296 33.54 132.90 -60.33
N LYS A 297 34.38 133.57 -59.53
CA LYS A 297 35.26 132.91 -58.54
C LYS A 297 34.51 132.42 -57.30
N GLU A 298 33.44 133.09 -56.91
CA GLU A 298 32.64 132.71 -55.74
C GLU A 298 31.71 131.53 -56.08
N ILE A 299 31.05 131.57 -57.24
CA ILE A 299 30.18 130.50 -57.75
C ILE A 299 30.98 129.20 -57.94
N HIS A 300 32.20 129.28 -58.48
CA HIS A 300 33.03 128.08 -58.68
C HIS A 300 33.47 127.43 -57.35
N LYS A 301 33.84 128.24 -56.35
CA LYS A 301 34.15 127.74 -54.99
C LYS A 301 32.94 127.13 -54.31
N GLU A 302 31.76 127.70 -54.49
CA GLU A 302 30.51 127.17 -53.93
C GLU A 302 30.12 125.84 -54.60
N LYS A 303 30.31 125.73 -55.93
CA LYS A 303 30.11 124.48 -56.67
C LYS A 303 31.07 123.39 -56.20
N GLU A 304 32.36 123.69 -56.07
CA GLU A 304 33.35 122.75 -55.53
C GLU A 304 33.02 122.32 -54.10
N ALA A 305 32.62 123.25 -53.24
CA ALA A 305 32.24 122.95 -51.85
C ALA A 305 31.03 122.01 -51.76
N LYS A 306 29.96 122.26 -52.54
CA LYS A 306 28.75 121.42 -52.56
C LYS A 306 29.00 120.05 -53.20
N GLN A 307 29.81 119.99 -54.26
CA GLN A 307 30.22 118.71 -54.87
C GLN A 307 31.07 117.89 -53.90
N LYS A 308 31.95 118.52 -53.13
CA LYS A 308 32.74 117.86 -52.09
C LYS A 308 31.87 117.32 -50.96
N GLU A 309 30.90 118.11 -50.47
CA GLU A 309 29.92 117.66 -49.45
C GLU A 309 29.11 116.44 -49.96
N MET A 310 28.66 116.46 -51.22
CA MET A 310 27.94 115.34 -51.82
C MET A 310 28.80 114.07 -51.92
N ASN A 311 30.05 114.20 -52.39
CA ASN A 311 30.96 113.06 -52.51
C ASN A 311 31.30 112.45 -51.15
N GLU A 312 31.49 113.27 -50.11
CA GLU A 312 31.74 112.79 -48.75
C GLU A 312 30.52 112.02 -48.19
N LEU A 313 29.30 112.52 -48.42
CA LEU A 313 28.06 111.85 -48.00
C LEU A 313 27.82 110.53 -48.73
N GLN A 314 28.06 110.47 -50.05
CA GLN A 314 27.97 109.23 -50.82
C GLN A 314 28.98 108.18 -50.35
N GLN A 315 30.22 108.59 -50.05
CA GLN A 315 31.25 107.70 -49.51
C GLN A 315 30.87 107.15 -48.13
N GLU A 316 30.29 107.97 -47.26
CA GLU A 316 29.84 107.53 -45.93
C GLU A 316 28.65 106.54 -46.01
N LEU A 317 27.71 106.79 -46.94
CA LEU A 317 26.57 105.92 -47.23
C LEU A 317 27.03 104.53 -47.69
N LEU A 318 27.97 104.48 -48.65
CA LEU A 318 28.56 103.24 -49.14
C LEU A 318 29.28 102.46 -48.02
N ARG A 319 30.02 103.14 -47.14
CA ARG A 319 30.69 102.51 -46.00
C ARG A 319 29.72 101.85 -45.03
N THR A 320 28.58 102.49 -44.77
CA THR A 320 27.59 101.98 -43.81
C THR A 320 26.83 100.77 -44.39
N SER A 321 26.48 100.81 -45.68
CA SER A 321 25.86 99.66 -46.36
C SER A 321 26.81 98.46 -46.44
N ALA A 322 28.08 98.68 -46.79
CA ALA A 322 29.08 97.61 -46.90
C ALA A 322 29.36 96.93 -45.55
N PHE A 323 29.34 97.68 -44.45
CA PHE A 323 29.52 97.13 -43.10
C PHE A 323 28.34 96.23 -42.68
N TYR A 324 27.11 96.64 -43.00
CA TYR A 324 25.91 95.86 -42.69
C TYR A 324 25.89 94.50 -43.43
N ASP A 325 26.29 94.48 -44.70
CA ASP A 325 26.39 93.24 -45.48
C ASP A 325 27.51 92.32 -45.00
N ALA A 326 28.67 92.87 -44.62
CA ALA A 326 29.81 92.11 -44.11
C ALA A 326 29.44 91.31 -42.84
N ASN A 327 28.69 91.92 -41.93
CA ASN A 327 28.28 91.25 -40.69
C ASN A 327 27.32 90.07 -40.96
N ARG A 328 26.37 90.25 -41.87
CA ARG A 328 25.43 89.18 -42.27
C ARG A 328 26.16 88.03 -42.97
N LYS A 329 27.12 88.32 -43.84
CA LYS A 329 28.01 87.31 -44.45
C LYS A 329 28.73 86.47 -43.40
N ASN A 330 29.32 87.11 -42.37
CA ASN A 330 30.02 86.40 -41.30
C ASN A 330 29.10 85.47 -40.50
N GLN A 331 27.86 85.88 -40.24
CA GLN A 331 26.88 85.03 -39.56
C GLN A 331 26.59 83.75 -40.34
N ILE A 332 26.45 83.84 -41.66
CA ILE A 332 26.19 82.69 -42.53
C ILE A 332 27.39 81.73 -42.53
N PHE A 333 28.62 82.25 -42.65
CA PHE A 333 29.84 81.42 -42.59
C PHE A 333 30.00 80.71 -41.25
N ASN A 334 29.76 81.41 -40.13
CA ASN A 334 29.82 80.79 -38.81
C ASN A 334 28.82 79.63 -38.69
N GLN A 335 27.60 79.80 -39.22
CA GLN A 335 26.60 78.74 -39.19
C GLN A 335 26.97 77.57 -40.10
N ALA A 336 27.55 77.82 -41.28
CA ALA A 336 28.02 76.78 -42.20
C ALA A 336 29.18 75.98 -41.60
N ASN A 337 30.15 76.66 -40.98
CA ASN A 337 31.27 76.02 -40.28
C ASN A 337 30.81 75.16 -39.10
N ASN A 338 29.83 75.64 -38.32
CA ASN A 338 29.23 74.85 -37.24
C ASN A 338 28.57 73.57 -37.78
N PHE A 339 27.83 73.65 -38.89
CA PHE A 339 27.22 72.48 -39.51
C PHE A 339 28.27 71.46 -39.98
N LEU A 340 29.33 71.89 -40.66
CA LEU A 340 30.41 71.00 -41.11
C LEU A 340 31.11 70.32 -39.92
N LYS A 341 31.29 71.05 -38.80
CA LYS A 341 31.83 70.47 -37.57
C LYS A 341 30.93 69.36 -37.03
N VAL A 342 29.63 69.62 -36.90
CA VAL A 342 28.65 68.61 -36.43
C VAL A 342 28.60 67.41 -37.39
N LYS A 343 28.70 67.65 -38.71
CA LYS A 343 28.79 66.60 -39.73
C LYS A 343 30.05 65.74 -39.57
N SER A 344 31.17 66.33 -39.19
CA SER A 344 32.43 65.63 -38.84
C SER A 344 32.31 64.81 -37.54
N ASP A 345 31.66 65.37 -36.51
CA ASP A 345 31.43 64.67 -35.25
C ASP A 345 30.50 63.46 -35.47
N PHE A 346 29.45 63.60 -36.28
CA PHE A 346 28.58 62.50 -36.69
C PHE A 346 29.34 61.40 -37.45
N LEU A 347 30.24 61.77 -38.37
CA LEU A 347 31.12 60.81 -39.05
C LEU A 347 31.92 59.97 -38.04
N THR A 348 32.44 60.61 -36.98
CA THR A 348 33.18 59.93 -35.91
C THR A 348 32.28 58.98 -35.10
N ILE A 349 31.04 59.36 -34.84
CA ILE A 349 30.03 58.50 -34.19
C ILE A 349 29.75 57.27 -35.07
N GLN A 350 29.58 57.47 -36.38
CA GLN A 350 29.34 56.39 -37.34
C GLN A 350 30.54 55.42 -37.41
N GLU A 351 31.78 55.91 -37.44
CA GLU A 351 32.98 55.07 -37.42
C GLU A 351 33.06 54.21 -36.14
N LYS A 352 32.72 54.79 -34.98
CA LYS A 352 32.68 54.06 -33.70
C LYS A 352 31.55 53.03 -33.67
N ALA A 353 30.37 53.39 -34.16
CA ALA A 353 29.22 52.49 -34.22
C ALA A 353 29.53 51.27 -35.09
N ILE A 354 30.09 51.46 -36.30
CA ILE A 354 30.49 50.35 -37.17
C ILE A 354 31.46 49.40 -36.48
N LYS A 355 32.48 49.92 -35.79
CA LYS A 355 33.45 49.08 -35.06
C LYS A 355 32.78 48.27 -33.95
N GLN A 356 31.92 48.90 -33.16
CA GLN A 356 31.21 48.23 -32.06
C GLN A 356 30.22 47.17 -32.56
N LEU A 357 29.45 47.49 -33.59
CA LEU A 357 28.49 46.56 -34.19
C LEU A 357 29.20 45.37 -34.85
N GLN A 358 30.34 45.61 -35.52
CA GLN A 358 31.17 44.53 -36.06
C GLN A 358 31.68 43.61 -34.95
N ASN A 359 32.24 44.18 -33.87
CA ASN A 359 32.67 43.39 -32.73
C ASN A 359 31.50 42.58 -32.16
N CYS A 360 30.30 43.15 -32.03
CA CYS A 360 29.12 42.42 -31.57
C CYS A 360 28.80 41.22 -32.49
N CYS A 361 28.84 41.42 -33.81
CA CYS A 361 28.61 40.34 -34.78
C CYS A 361 29.66 39.23 -34.67
N ASP A 362 30.95 39.59 -34.64
CA ASP A 362 32.06 38.65 -34.60
C ASP A 362 32.02 37.80 -33.30
N HIS A 363 31.67 38.43 -32.17
CA HIS A 363 31.52 37.71 -30.91
C HIS A 363 30.29 36.81 -30.89
N LEU A 364 29.15 37.28 -31.41
CA LEU A 364 27.93 36.49 -31.50
C LEU A 364 28.15 35.25 -32.39
N GLU A 365 28.79 35.41 -33.54
CA GLU A 365 29.13 34.33 -34.46
C GLU A 365 30.14 33.35 -33.84
N SER A 366 31.16 33.84 -33.12
CA SER A 366 32.12 33.01 -32.38
C SER A 366 31.47 32.19 -31.26
N SER A 367 30.53 32.80 -30.52
CA SER A 367 29.77 32.14 -29.47
C SER A 367 28.89 31.02 -30.04
N ILE A 368 28.17 31.28 -31.13
CA ILE A 368 27.31 30.29 -31.79
C ILE A 368 28.14 29.14 -32.42
N ASN A 369 29.30 29.44 -33.00
CA ASN A 369 30.13 28.42 -33.66
C ASN A 369 30.87 27.48 -32.68
N LYS A 370 31.15 27.91 -31.44
CA LYS A 370 31.76 27.05 -30.40
C LYS A 370 30.82 25.96 -29.86
N GLU A 371 29.51 26.07 -30.11
CA GLU A 371 28.48 25.18 -29.55
C GLU A 371 28.11 23.97 -30.40
N ARG A 372 28.70 23.79 -31.59
CA ARG A 372 28.47 22.61 -32.44
C ARG A 372 29.05 21.28 -31.88
N ASN A 373 29.48 21.21 -30.61
CA ASN A 373 29.94 19.99 -29.93
C ASN A 373 28.94 19.51 -28.83
N PRO A 374 28.41 18.27 -28.90
CA PRO A 374 27.08 17.95 -28.35
C PRO A 374 27.11 17.30 -26.95
N ILE A 375 26.89 18.05 -25.87
CA ILE A 375 26.57 17.51 -24.52
C ILE A 375 25.74 18.55 -23.70
N GLY A 376 24.42 18.38 -23.66
CA GLY A 376 23.56 18.65 -22.48
C GLY A 376 23.22 20.08 -22.03
N SER A 377 21.93 20.27 -21.71
CA SER A 377 21.16 21.50 -21.38
C SER A 377 21.70 22.51 -20.36
N ILE A 378 22.85 22.30 -19.73
CA ILE A 378 23.50 23.34 -18.90
C ILE A 378 24.08 24.44 -19.81
N ARG A 379 24.44 24.09 -21.06
CA ARG A 379 25.05 25.02 -22.02
C ARG A 379 24.05 25.98 -22.68
N ASP A 380 22.80 25.57 -22.90
CA ASP A 380 21.77 26.40 -23.55
C ASP A 380 21.46 27.69 -22.75
N ILE A 381 21.68 27.66 -21.42
CA ILE A 381 21.53 28.83 -20.53
C ILE A 381 22.67 29.83 -20.73
N GLU A 382 23.91 29.36 -20.89
CA GLU A 382 25.08 30.21 -21.12
C GLU A 382 25.03 30.87 -22.51
N THR A 383 24.55 30.15 -23.54
CA THR A 383 24.29 30.69 -24.88
C THR A 383 23.28 31.82 -24.85
N SER A 384 22.14 31.59 -24.18
CA SER A 384 21.06 32.59 -24.12
C SER A 384 21.51 33.85 -23.39
N GLN A 385 22.39 33.74 -22.39
CA GLN A 385 22.95 34.88 -21.67
C GLN A 385 23.92 35.69 -22.54
N LEU A 386 24.77 35.01 -23.33
CA LEU A 386 25.70 35.68 -24.26
C LEU A 386 24.94 36.39 -25.39
N ILE A 387 23.92 35.75 -25.98
CA ILE A 387 23.07 36.36 -27.00
C ILE A 387 22.36 37.61 -26.44
N ASP A 388 21.82 37.54 -25.22
CA ASP A 388 21.15 38.67 -24.57
C ASP A 388 22.13 39.84 -24.31
N LYS A 389 23.36 39.54 -23.87
CA LYS A 389 24.41 40.55 -23.67
C LYS A 389 24.75 41.30 -24.96
N TYR A 390 25.04 40.59 -26.04
CA TYR A 390 25.42 41.22 -27.31
C TYR A 390 24.24 41.91 -28.00
N THR A 391 23.01 41.43 -27.78
CA THR A 391 21.78 42.11 -28.22
C THR A 391 21.62 43.47 -27.53
N LYS A 392 21.83 43.52 -26.20
CA LYS A 392 21.80 44.79 -25.45
C LYS A 392 22.91 45.75 -25.88
N GLU A 393 24.10 45.23 -26.14
CA GLU A 393 25.22 46.04 -26.63
C GLU A 393 24.89 46.66 -28.00
N PHE A 394 24.36 45.87 -28.94
CA PHE A 394 23.90 46.34 -30.25
C PHE A 394 22.85 47.45 -30.12
N GLN A 395 21.81 47.25 -29.29
CA GLN A 395 20.76 48.25 -29.07
C GLN A 395 21.34 49.55 -28.48
N SER A 396 22.29 49.44 -27.54
CA SER A 396 22.93 50.62 -26.94
C SER A 396 23.76 51.42 -27.94
N THR A 397 24.44 50.74 -28.88
CA THR A 397 25.18 51.39 -29.97
C THR A 397 24.25 52.05 -30.98
N PHE A 398 23.10 51.42 -31.26
CA PHE A 398 22.08 51.99 -32.14
C PHE A 398 21.48 53.29 -31.60
N ILE A 399 21.16 53.35 -30.30
CA ILE A 399 20.63 54.57 -29.66
C ILE A 399 21.62 55.73 -29.83
N LYS A 400 22.90 55.52 -29.52
CA LYS A 400 23.94 56.56 -29.66
C LYS A 400 24.12 57.04 -31.10
N TYR A 401 23.99 56.14 -32.07
CA TYR A 401 24.03 56.50 -33.49
C TYR A 401 22.86 57.41 -33.86
N ASN A 402 21.65 57.07 -33.43
CA ASN A 402 20.45 57.87 -33.71
C ASN A 402 20.49 59.24 -33.02
N ASP A 403 21.02 59.33 -31.80
CA ASP A 403 21.22 60.61 -31.12
C ASP A 403 22.12 61.55 -31.94
N GLY A 404 23.23 61.02 -32.46
CA GLY A 404 24.12 61.78 -33.36
C GLY A 404 23.46 62.18 -34.68
N LEU A 405 22.61 61.30 -35.26
CA LEU A 405 21.86 61.61 -36.48
C LEU A 405 20.83 62.73 -36.25
N LEU A 406 20.17 62.74 -35.09
CA LEU A 406 19.23 63.78 -34.69
C LEU A 406 19.92 65.14 -34.50
N GLU A 407 21.12 65.14 -33.91
CA GLU A 407 21.93 66.36 -33.77
C GLU A 407 22.32 66.95 -35.13
N LEU A 408 22.73 66.09 -36.08
CA LEU A 408 23.00 66.49 -37.46
C LEU A 408 21.76 67.10 -38.13
N TYR A 409 20.59 66.48 -37.93
CA TYR A 409 19.31 66.97 -38.44
C TYR A 409 19.00 68.38 -37.94
N ASN A 410 19.09 68.62 -36.63
CA ASN A 410 18.76 69.92 -36.04
C ASN A 410 19.68 71.04 -36.56
N ASN A 411 20.98 70.76 -36.69
CA ASN A 411 21.94 71.74 -37.20
C ASN A 411 21.74 72.06 -38.68
N TYR A 412 21.34 71.08 -39.49
CA TYR A 412 20.99 71.28 -40.90
C TYR A 412 19.84 72.29 -41.05
N TYR A 413 18.73 72.11 -40.33
CA TYR A 413 17.58 73.03 -40.42
C TYR A 413 17.90 74.42 -39.90
N SER A 414 18.71 74.51 -38.84
CA SER A 414 19.19 75.80 -38.32
C SER A 414 19.97 76.58 -39.39
N LEU A 415 20.91 75.91 -40.07
CA LEU A 415 21.65 76.53 -41.17
C LEU A 415 20.75 76.91 -42.34
N LYS A 416 19.83 76.02 -42.74
CA LYS A 416 18.88 76.27 -43.83
C LYS A 416 18.06 77.54 -43.60
N ASN A 417 17.60 77.77 -42.36
CA ASN A 417 16.86 78.97 -42.00
C ASN A 417 17.72 80.24 -42.13
N VAL A 418 18.95 80.23 -41.60
CA VAL A 418 19.86 81.39 -41.68
C VAL A 418 20.19 81.74 -43.14
N VAL A 419 20.42 80.73 -43.99
CA VAL A 419 20.68 80.92 -45.43
C VAL A 419 19.45 81.51 -46.14
N GLN A 420 18.25 81.02 -45.83
CA GLN A 420 16.99 81.53 -46.40
C GLN A 420 16.66 82.96 -45.98
N GLU A 421 16.91 83.32 -44.72
CA GLU A 421 16.72 84.68 -44.20
C GLU A 421 17.63 85.71 -44.88
N ASN A 422 18.73 85.26 -45.50
CA ASN A 422 19.73 86.10 -46.15
C ASN A 422 19.87 85.79 -47.66
N LYS A 423 18.82 85.27 -48.31
CA LYS A 423 18.84 84.80 -49.72
C LYS A 423 19.26 85.87 -50.74
N GLU A 424 19.15 87.15 -50.38
CA GLU A 424 19.59 88.27 -51.21
C GLU A 424 21.11 88.39 -51.31
N LEU A 425 21.86 87.78 -50.39
CA LEU A 425 23.31 87.76 -50.42
C LEU A 425 23.82 86.64 -51.32
N LYS A 426 24.73 86.97 -52.23
CA LYS A 426 25.39 85.98 -53.11
C LYS A 426 26.02 84.82 -52.34
N VAL A 427 26.55 85.08 -51.14
CA VAL A 427 27.16 84.04 -50.29
C VAL A 427 26.15 82.97 -49.85
N SER A 428 24.89 83.35 -49.59
CA SER A 428 23.83 82.44 -49.19
C SER A 428 23.52 81.45 -50.31
N LEU A 429 23.38 81.95 -51.55
CA LEU A 429 23.16 81.12 -52.75
C LEU A 429 24.35 80.18 -53.00
N MET A 430 25.57 80.64 -52.76
CA MET A 430 26.77 79.80 -52.91
C MET A 430 26.83 78.68 -51.86
N ILE A 431 26.52 78.99 -50.60
CA ILE A 431 26.49 77.98 -49.51
C ILE A 431 25.36 76.96 -49.73
N GLU A 432 24.19 77.41 -50.19
CA GLU A 432 23.07 76.54 -50.56
C GLU A 432 23.47 75.51 -51.64
N ASN A 433 24.26 75.96 -52.64
CA ASN A 433 24.79 75.09 -53.69
C ASN A 433 25.89 74.14 -53.20
N ILE A 434 26.84 74.61 -52.40
CA ILE A 434 27.95 73.79 -51.84
C ILE A 434 27.38 72.65 -51.00
N LEU A 435 26.42 72.96 -50.13
CA LEU A 435 25.80 71.99 -49.23
C LEU A 435 24.58 71.28 -49.84
N LYS A 436 24.24 71.62 -51.09
CA LYS A 436 23.21 70.98 -51.92
C LYS A 436 21.87 70.79 -51.21
N PHE A 437 21.35 71.85 -50.57
CA PHE A 437 20.15 71.76 -49.74
C PHE A 437 18.93 71.12 -50.44
N ASP A 438 18.80 71.28 -51.75
CA ASP A 438 17.69 70.71 -52.53
C ASP A 438 17.79 69.20 -52.75
N SER A 439 19.00 68.62 -52.62
CA SER A 439 19.25 67.19 -52.83
C SER A 439 19.76 66.46 -51.58
N PHE A 440 19.96 67.20 -50.48
CA PHE A 440 20.44 66.63 -49.24
C PHE A 440 19.37 65.75 -48.59
N ASN A 441 19.55 64.44 -48.65
CA ASN A 441 18.62 63.46 -48.11
C ASN A 441 19.18 62.81 -46.84
N LEU A 442 18.68 63.25 -45.68
CA LEU A 442 19.04 62.70 -44.37
C LEU A 442 18.53 61.28 -44.14
N ASP A 443 17.48 60.84 -44.85
CA ASP A 443 16.95 59.47 -44.72
C ASP A 443 17.93 58.42 -45.24
N LYS A 444 18.89 58.81 -46.09
CA LYS A 444 20.00 57.96 -46.53
C LYS A 444 20.80 57.39 -45.36
N TYR A 445 20.86 58.09 -44.22
CA TYR A 445 21.60 57.68 -43.03
C TYR A 445 20.73 56.92 -42.01
N LYS A 446 19.43 56.69 -42.29
CA LYS A 446 18.55 55.83 -41.48
C LYS A 446 18.69 54.38 -41.92
N ILE A 447 19.63 53.64 -41.33
CA ILE A 447 20.07 52.36 -41.91
C ILE A 447 19.40 51.12 -41.30
N PHE A 448 18.91 51.20 -40.07
CA PHE A 448 18.40 49.99 -39.40
C PHE A 448 16.95 49.70 -39.81
N LYS A 449 16.79 48.77 -40.74
CA LYS A 449 15.49 48.39 -41.29
C LYS A 449 14.81 47.25 -40.51
N PHE A 450 15.57 46.47 -39.73
CA PHE A 450 15.07 45.21 -39.14
C PHE A 450 15.33 45.02 -37.63
N ALA A 451 16.04 45.92 -36.94
CA ALA A 451 16.47 45.71 -35.55
C ALA A 451 15.50 46.23 -34.46
N THR A 452 14.24 46.53 -34.77
CA THR A 452 13.34 47.27 -33.85
C THR A 452 12.07 46.55 -33.39
N ASN A 453 11.90 45.24 -33.59
CA ASN A 453 10.73 44.53 -33.06
C ASN A 453 11.07 43.64 -31.85
N SER A 454 11.50 44.25 -30.73
CA SER A 454 11.57 43.56 -29.43
C SER A 454 10.79 44.28 -28.31
N GLN A 455 9.74 45.03 -28.65
CA GLN A 455 8.75 45.49 -27.66
C GLN A 455 7.61 44.50 -27.43
N GLU A 456 7.59 43.36 -28.14
CA GLU A 456 6.61 42.29 -27.95
C GLU A 456 7.35 41.01 -27.55
N GLU A 457 6.80 40.29 -26.56
CA GLU A 457 7.37 39.17 -25.79
C GLU A 457 7.84 37.94 -26.60
N THR A 458 7.93 38.04 -27.92
CA THR A 458 8.52 37.05 -28.81
C THR A 458 10.00 37.37 -29.04
N ARG A 459 10.90 36.68 -28.32
CA ARG A 459 12.36 36.73 -28.55
C ARG A 459 12.70 36.32 -29.99
N ILE A 460 12.73 37.26 -30.92
CA ILE A 460 13.41 37.07 -32.21
C ILE A 460 14.89 37.28 -31.94
N GLN A 461 15.65 36.19 -31.85
CA GLN A 461 17.12 36.25 -31.78
C GLN A 461 17.66 37.01 -32.99
N LEU A 462 18.52 38.01 -32.75
CA LEU A 462 19.18 38.75 -33.82
C LEU A 462 19.94 37.79 -34.75
N ASN A 463 19.65 37.84 -36.05
CA ASN A 463 20.34 37.05 -37.05
C ASN A 463 21.64 37.76 -37.45
N SER A 464 22.79 37.10 -37.26
CA SER A 464 24.11 37.64 -37.61
C SER A 464 24.21 38.10 -39.07
N ASN A 465 23.51 37.42 -39.99
CA ASN A 465 23.48 37.80 -41.40
C ASN A 465 22.79 39.16 -41.61
N MET A 466 21.70 39.43 -40.88
CA MET A 466 20.98 40.71 -40.98
C MET A 466 21.80 41.85 -40.36
N MET A 467 22.50 41.59 -39.25
CA MET A 467 23.41 42.59 -38.66
C MET A 467 24.58 42.93 -39.60
N ALA A 468 25.12 41.93 -40.31
CA ALA A 468 26.19 42.14 -41.28
C ALA A 468 25.74 43.01 -42.47
N GLU A 469 24.51 42.85 -42.97
CA GLU A 469 23.93 43.70 -44.02
C GLU A 469 23.79 45.16 -43.58
N ASP A 470 23.31 45.41 -42.36
CA ASP A 470 23.17 46.75 -41.79
C ASP A 470 24.55 47.42 -41.61
N ILE A 471 25.56 46.67 -41.13
CA ILE A 471 26.94 47.16 -40.98
C ILE A 471 27.55 47.51 -42.34
N ASN A 472 27.33 46.69 -43.37
CA ASN A 472 27.82 46.96 -44.71
C ASN A 472 27.19 48.23 -45.31
N SER A 473 25.90 48.44 -45.06
CA SER A 473 25.18 49.66 -45.46
C SER A 473 25.74 50.90 -44.73
N LEU A 474 26.00 50.80 -43.42
CA LEU A 474 26.69 51.85 -42.64
C LEU A 474 28.07 52.17 -43.20
N ARG A 475 28.88 51.17 -43.55
CA ARG A 475 30.23 51.37 -44.14
C ARG A 475 30.17 52.05 -45.50
N LYS A 476 29.21 51.68 -46.36
CA LYS A 476 29.03 52.32 -47.66
C LYS A 476 28.71 53.81 -47.48
N ASN A 477 27.72 54.12 -46.64
CA ASN A 477 27.31 55.48 -46.36
C ASN A 477 28.41 56.31 -45.68
N LEU A 478 29.22 55.70 -44.81
CA LEU A 478 30.38 56.35 -44.18
C LEU A 478 31.37 56.87 -45.23
N ASN A 479 31.71 56.04 -46.22
CA ASN A 479 32.66 56.43 -47.27
C ASN A 479 32.12 57.58 -48.12
N GLU A 480 30.82 57.55 -48.45
CA GLU A 480 30.16 58.62 -49.19
C GLU A 480 30.13 59.93 -48.39
N LEU A 481 29.73 59.88 -47.10
CA LEU A 481 29.72 61.05 -46.21
C LEU A 481 31.11 61.67 -46.04
N LYS A 482 32.16 60.84 -45.96
CA LYS A 482 33.55 61.30 -45.83
C LYS A 482 34.03 62.03 -47.08
N LEU A 483 33.57 61.62 -48.27
CA LEU A 483 33.88 62.31 -49.53
C LEU A 483 33.11 63.62 -49.63
N GLU A 484 31.82 63.60 -49.31
CA GLU A 484 30.96 64.80 -49.28
C GLU A 484 31.52 65.87 -48.34
N LEU A 485 31.81 65.52 -47.09
CA LEU A 485 32.35 66.46 -46.09
C LEU A 485 33.67 67.08 -46.52
N LYS A 486 34.60 66.28 -47.07
CA LYS A 486 35.89 66.79 -47.57
C LYS A 486 35.72 67.78 -48.73
N GLN A 487 34.74 67.54 -49.59
CA GLN A 487 34.45 68.44 -50.70
C GLN A 487 33.83 69.74 -50.19
N GLU A 488 32.82 69.65 -49.33
CA GLU A 488 32.13 70.80 -48.74
C GLU A 488 33.08 71.69 -47.93
N GLU A 489 33.97 71.12 -47.10
CA GLU A 489 35.00 71.87 -46.37
C GLU A 489 35.95 72.61 -47.31
N ARG A 490 36.31 72.00 -48.44
CA ARG A 490 37.19 72.62 -49.44
C ARG A 490 36.50 73.78 -50.15
N GLU A 491 35.28 73.54 -50.62
CA GLU A 491 34.49 74.55 -51.33
C GLU A 491 34.13 75.74 -50.41
N LEU A 492 33.79 75.49 -49.15
CA LEU A 492 33.51 76.55 -48.18
C LEU A 492 34.76 77.39 -47.88
N LYS A 493 35.93 76.76 -47.70
CA LYS A 493 37.21 77.47 -47.53
C LYS A 493 37.59 78.32 -48.75
N ASN A 494 37.34 77.82 -49.96
CA ASN A 494 37.56 78.59 -51.18
C ASN A 494 36.63 79.81 -51.24
N LEU A 495 35.35 79.63 -50.88
CA LEU A 495 34.37 80.72 -50.82
C LEU A 495 34.75 81.78 -49.77
N GLU A 496 35.22 81.38 -48.59
CA GLU A 496 35.75 82.30 -47.58
C GLU A 496 36.95 83.10 -48.12
N ALA A 497 37.89 82.44 -48.82
CA ALA A 497 39.05 83.08 -49.42
C ALA A 497 38.67 84.08 -50.53
N GLU A 498 37.68 83.74 -51.38
CA GLU A 498 37.16 84.63 -52.43
C GLU A 498 36.50 85.89 -51.85
N GLN A 499 35.82 85.79 -50.70
CA GLN A 499 35.23 86.97 -50.04
C GLN A 499 36.29 87.89 -49.41
N VAL A 500 37.42 87.33 -48.96
CA VAL A 500 38.55 88.12 -48.41
C VAL A 500 39.31 88.85 -49.53
N GLN A 501 39.38 88.31 -50.74
CA GLN A 501 40.00 88.97 -51.90
C GLN A 501 39.17 90.11 -52.53
N LEU A 502 37.88 90.22 -52.19
CA LEU A 502 37.01 91.31 -52.67
C LEU A 502 37.16 92.62 -51.88
N TYR A 503 38.03 92.66 -50.87
CA TYR A 503 38.27 93.83 -49.99
C TYR A 503 39.71 94.35 -50.01
N TRP A 504 40.52 93.92 -50.99
CA TRP A 504 41.78 94.55 -51.41
C TRP A 504 41.69 94.89 -52.90
#